data_AF-A0A9P5TNS6-F1
#
_entry.id   AF-A0A9P5TNS6-F1
#
_cell.length_a   1.000
_cell.length_b   1.000
_cell.length_c   1.000
_cell.angle_alpha   90.00
_cell.angle_beta   90.00
_cell.angle_gamma   90.00
#
_symmetry.space_group_name_H-M   'P 1'
#
loop_
_entity.id
_entity.type
_entity.pdbx_description
1 polymer ?
#
loop_
_entity_poly.entity_id
_entity_poly.type
_entity_poly.pdbx_seq_one_letter_code
_entity_poly.pdbx_strand_id
1 'polypeptide(L)'
;MPVSPADVDRLFLQATLSRGILSKQLALVLWEKSVQAVNASNNALNIRFSKDDDSWNEFVSRINKSLDKLDLEFRTLHDETSGRELYGLKGRRNCSNGHRLYTHRNYILQSHYRTNNVRSS
;
A
#
# COMPACT_ATOMS: atom_id res chain seq x y z
N MET A 1 10.24 19.34 14.24
CA MET A 1 10.34 17.88 14.45
C MET A 1 11.56 17.40 13.67
N PRO A 2 12.54 16.73 14.29
CA PRO A 2 13.68 16.20 13.56
C PRO A 2 13.23 15.07 12.62
N VAL A 3 13.77 15.08 11.39
CA VAL A 3 13.54 14.00 10.40
C VAL A 3 14.18 12.72 10.93
N SER A 4 13.45 11.61 10.83
CA SER A 4 13.83 10.30 11.35
C SER A 4 13.60 9.21 10.29
N PRO A 5 14.23 8.03 10.44
CA PRO A 5 13.99 6.90 9.52
C PRO A 5 12.54 6.43 9.50
N ALA A 6 11.79 6.64 10.59
CA ALA A 6 10.37 6.31 10.67
C ALA A 6 9.49 7.18 9.73
N ASP A 7 10.01 8.30 9.24
CA ASP A 7 9.28 9.15 8.29
C ASP A 7 9.16 8.50 6.91
N VAL A 8 10.03 7.54 6.56
CA VAL A 8 9.90 6.73 5.34
C VAL A 8 8.58 5.96 5.36
N ASP A 9 8.27 5.31 6.48
CA ASP A 9 7.06 4.51 6.65
C ASP A 9 5.80 5.40 6.57
N ARG A 10 5.85 6.58 7.18
CA ARG A 10 4.76 7.57 7.15
C ARG A 10 4.48 8.09 5.75
N LEU A 11 5.53 8.47 5.01
CA LEU A 11 5.42 8.96 3.63
C LEU A 11 4.87 7.88 2.70
N PHE A 12 5.35 6.65 2.83
CA PHE A 12 4.86 5.52 2.07
C PHE A 12 3.37 5.24 2.35
N LEU A 13 2.98 5.22 3.62
CA LEU A 13 1.59 5.03 4.02
C LEU A 13 0.69 6.14 3.51
N GLN A 14 1.10 7.40 3.62
CA GLN A 14 0.34 8.53 3.09
C GLN A 14 0.14 8.43 1.58
N ALA A 15 1.19 8.07 0.85
CA ALA A 15 1.15 7.87 -0.61
C ALA A 15 0.26 6.68 -1.03
N THR A 16 0.19 5.65 -0.18
CA THR A 16 -0.60 4.44 -0.40
C THR A 16 -2.08 4.70 -0.09
N LEU A 17 -2.38 5.34 1.05
CA LEU A 17 -3.73 5.73 1.46
C LEU A 17 -4.40 6.66 0.45
N SER A 18 -3.62 7.59 -0.13
CA SER A 18 -4.12 8.51 -1.16
C SER A 18 -4.50 7.81 -2.48
N ARG A 19 -4.01 6.59 -2.73
CA ARG A 19 -4.24 5.83 -3.98
C ARG A 19 -5.19 4.63 -3.82
N GLY A 20 -5.25 4.03 -2.63
CA GLY A 20 -6.10 2.87 -2.34
C GLY A 20 -5.51 1.53 -2.80
N ILE A 21 -5.34 1.34 -4.10
CA ILE A 21 -4.82 0.09 -4.72
C ILE A 21 -3.66 0.42 -5.67
N LEU A 22 -2.60 -0.39 -5.65
CA LEU A 22 -1.38 -0.15 -6.43
C LEU A 22 -0.71 -1.47 -6.84
N SER A 23 0.03 -1.49 -7.95
CA SER A 23 0.79 -2.68 -8.36
C SER A 23 2.08 -2.85 -7.53
N LYS A 24 2.68 -4.06 -7.49
CA LYS A 24 3.99 -4.29 -6.84
C LYS A 24 5.05 -3.27 -7.30
N GLN A 25 5.13 -3.04 -8.61
CA GLN A 25 6.08 -2.08 -9.20
C GLN A 25 5.85 -0.66 -8.69
N LEU A 26 4.59 -0.21 -8.62
CA LEU A 26 4.27 1.11 -8.08
C LEU A 26 4.60 1.19 -6.58
N ALA A 27 4.36 0.12 -5.82
CA ALA A 27 4.72 0.03 -4.41
C ALA A 27 6.23 0.23 -4.20
N LEU A 28 7.05 -0.48 -4.97
CA LEU A 28 8.50 -0.36 -4.92
C LEU A 28 8.97 1.05 -5.28
N VAL A 29 8.37 1.68 -6.29
CA VAL A 29 8.68 3.07 -6.67
C VAL A 29 8.33 4.03 -5.54
N LEU A 30 7.16 3.87 -4.91
CA LEU A 30 6.77 4.74 -3.78
C LEU A 30 7.69 4.58 -2.58
N TRP A 31 8.15 3.36 -2.31
CA TRP A 31 9.12 3.11 -1.26
C TRP A 31 10.47 3.77 -1.57
N GLU A 32 10.98 3.60 -2.79
CA GLU A 32 12.21 4.26 -3.25
C GLU A 32 12.14 5.78 -3.10
N LYS A 33 11.03 6.39 -3.54
CA LYS A 33 10.80 7.84 -3.42
C LYS A 33 10.69 8.31 -1.97
N SER A 34 10.10 7.50 -1.10
CA SER A 34 10.00 7.83 0.33
C SER A 34 11.37 7.83 1.00
N VAL A 35 12.24 6.88 0.68
CA VAL A 35 13.63 6.86 1.16
C VAL A 35 14.43 8.05 0.62
N GLN A 36 14.31 8.34 -0.67
CA GLN A 36 14.98 9.49 -1.31
C GLN A 36 14.56 10.82 -0.65
N ALA A 37 13.27 11.02 -0.38
CA ALA A 37 12.77 12.23 0.24
C ALA A 37 13.30 12.44 1.67
N VAL A 38 13.36 11.38 2.47
CA VAL A 38 13.88 11.44 3.85
C VAL A 38 15.38 11.71 3.86
N ASN A 39 16.15 11.02 3.02
CA ASN A 39 17.60 11.26 2.90
C ASN A 39 17.89 12.68 2.40
N ALA A 40 17.14 13.18 1.41
CA ALA A 40 17.30 14.56 0.92
C ALA A 40 16.98 15.61 1.99
N SER A 41 16.08 15.29 2.93
CA SER A 41 15.72 16.16 4.05
C SER A 41 16.74 16.11 5.19
N ASN A 42 17.48 15.02 5.33
CA ASN A 42 18.56 14.87 6.31
C ASN A 42 19.64 13.88 5.83
N ASN A 43 20.74 14.42 5.30
CA ASN A 43 21.86 13.64 4.75
C ASN A 43 22.57 12.78 5.81
N ALA A 44 22.38 13.03 7.11
CA ALA A 44 23.00 12.25 8.17
C ALA A 44 22.35 10.87 8.36
N LEU A 45 21.12 10.65 7.86
CA LEU A 45 20.38 9.40 8.09
C LEU A 45 20.80 8.25 7.18
N ASN A 46 21.41 8.53 6.02
CA ASN A 46 21.92 7.56 5.03
C ASN A 46 21.15 6.23 4.97
N ILE A 47 19.83 6.31 4.79
CA ILE A 47 18.95 5.15 4.79
C ILE A 47 19.18 4.38 3.49
N ARG A 48 19.55 3.11 3.61
CA ARG A 48 19.75 2.23 2.47
C ARG A 48 18.42 1.77 1.91
N PHE A 49 18.32 1.74 0.59
CA PHE A 49 17.21 1.16 -0.14
C PHE A 49 17.75 -0.02 -0.97
N SER A 50 17.05 -1.16 -0.90
CA SER A 50 17.31 -2.30 -1.79
C SER A 50 16.01 -2.76 -2.44
N LYS A 51 16.10 -3.20 -3.70
CA LYS A 51 14.98 -3.77 -4.45
C LYS A 51 14.86 -5.29 -4.26
N ASP A 52 15.71 -5.89 -3.43
CA ASP A 52 15.67 -7.32 -3.14
C ASP A 52 14.37 -7.70 -2.44
N ASP A 53 13.83 -8.87 -2.77
CA ASP A 53 12.55 -9.33 -2.21
C ASP A 53 12.61 -9.46 -0.68
N ASP A 54 13.76 -9.82 -0.10
CA ASP A 54 13.92 -9.88 1.36
C ASP A 54 13.76 -8.51 2.01
N SER A 55 14.42 -7.48 1.45
CA SER A 55 14.31 -6.11 1.96
C SER A 55 12.88 -5.57 1.80
N TRP A 56 12.21 -5.94 0.71
CA TRP A 56 10.79 -5.61 0.49
C TRP A 56 9.89 -6.29 1.53
N ASN A 57 10.08 -7.59 1.78
CA ASN A 57 9.28 -8.35 2.74
C ASN A 57 9.45 -7.83 4.18
N GLU A 58 10.68 -7.47 4.56
CA GLU A 58 10.96 -6.82 5.84
C GLU A 58 10.25 -5.47 5.97
N PHE A 59 10.29 -4.66 4.91
CA PHE A 59 9.59 -3.38 4.86
C PHE A 59 8.08 -3.57 5.00
N VAL A 60 7.48 -4.47 4.22
CA VAL A 60 6.04 -4.79 4.29
C VAL A 60 5.66 -5.27 5.69
N SER A 61 6.49 -6.10 6.33
CA SER A 61 6.27 -6.55 7.72
C SER A 61 6.25 -5.38 8.71
N ARG A 62 7.18 -4.42 8.57
CA ARG A 62 7.23 -3.21 9.41
C ARG A 62 6.02 -2.30 9.20
N ILE A 63 5.59 -2.13 7.94
CA ILE A 63 4.38 -1.39 7.60
C ILE A 63 3.14 -2.05 8.21
N ASN A 64 3.01 -3.38 8.09
CA ASN A 64 1.90 -4.12 8.68
C ASN A 64 1.86 -4.00 10.20
N LYS A 65 3.00 -4.02 10.90
CA LYS A 65 3.06 -3.73 12.34
C LYS A 65 2.57 -2.32 12.69
N SER A 66 2.82 -1.35 11.81
CA SER A 66 2.36 0.03 12.02
C SER A 66 0.86 0.18 11.78
N LEU A 67 0.33 -0.58 10.83
CA LEU A 67 -1.09 -0.63 10.47
C LEU A 67 -1.93 -1.48 11.44
N ASP A 68 -1.32 -2.39 12.19
CA ASP A 68 -1.99 -3.22 13.20
C ASP A 68 -2.75 -2.37 14.24
N LYS A 69 -2.19 -1.20 14.59
CA LYS A 69 -2.84 -0.21 15.49
C LYS A 69 -4.14 0.37 14.94
N LEU A 70 -4.36 0.26 13.64
CA LEU A 70 -5.52 0.80 12.91
C LEU A 70 -6.45 -0.31 12.44
N ASP A 71 -6.22 -1.57 12.84
CA ASP A 71 -6.90 -2.75 12.29
C ASP A 71 -6.84 -2.77 10.75
N LEU A 72 -5.71 -2.36 10.17
CA LEU A 72 -5.45 -2.37 8.73
C LEU A 72 -4.31 -3.34 8.42
N GLU A 73 -4.35 -3.92 7.23
CA GLU A 73 -3.27 -4.76 6.71
C GLU A 73 -3.00 -4.39 5.25
N PHE A 74 -1.72 -4.22 4.91
CA PHE A 74 -1.23 -4.09 3.55
C PHE A 74 -1.02 -5.51 3.00
N ARG A 75 -1.90 -5.93 2.09
CA ARG A 75 -1.87 -7.29 1.51
C ARG A 75 -1.88 -7.26 0.00
N THR A 76 -1.32 -8.33 -0.56
CA THR A 76 -1.46 -8.66 -1.97
C THR A 76 -2.91 -9.05 -2.27
N LEU A 77 -3.45 -8.48 -3.33
CA LEU A 77 -4.71 -8.82 -3.97
C LEU A 77 -4.37 -9.45 -5.32
N HIS A 78 -4.88 -10.64 -5.59
CA HIS A 78 -4.78 -11.21 -6.93
C HIS A 78 -5.91 -10.64 -7.79
N ASP A 79 -5.55 -9.98 -8.88
CA ASP A 79 -6.52 -9.63 -9.90
C ASP A 79 -6.82 -10.88 -10.74
N GLU A 80 -8.01 -11.46 -10.56
CA GLU A 80 -8.48 -12.65 -11.28
C GLU A 80 -8.64 -12.41 -12.79
N THR A 81 -8.72 -11.14 -13.22
CA THR A 81 -8.93 -10.75 -14.61
C THR A 81 -7.64 -10.54 -15.39
N SER A 82 -6.58 -10.04 -14.74
CA SER A 82 -5.28 -9.76 -15.39
C SER A 82 -4.15 -10.67 -14.91
N GLY A 83 -4.36 -11.46 -13.84
CA GLY A 83 -3.32 -12.29 -13.22
C GLY A 83 -2.21 -11.49 -12.54
N ARG A 84 -2.42 -10.18 -12.31
CA ARG A 84 -1.41 -9.28 -11.75
C ARG A 84 -1.53 -9.19 -10.23
N GLU A 85 -0.39 -9.16 -9.56
CA GLU A 85 -0.29 -8.86 -8.14
C GLU A 85 -0.54 -7.37 -7.89
N LEU A 86 -1.68 -7.08 -7.28
CA LEU A 86 -2.00 -5.77 -6.75
C LEU A 86 -1.76 -5.77 -5.24
N TYR A 87 -1.57 -4.59 -4.68
CA TYR A 87 -1.41 -4.34 -3.26
C TYR A 87 -2.46 -3.32 -2.85
N GLY A 88 -3.07 -3.55 -1.68
CA GLY A 88 -4.07 -2.66 -1.14
C GLY A 88 -4.13 -2.73 0.37
N LEU A 89 -4.69 -1.68 0.97
CA LEU A 89 -5.02 -1.67 2.39
C LEU A 89 -6.38 -2.32 2.59
N LYS A 90 -6.42 -3.33 3.46
CA LYS A 90 -7.63 -4.06 3.82
C LYS A 90 -7.85 -3.97 5.32
N GLY A 91 -9.08 -3.69 5.74
CA GLY A 91 -9.46 -3.77 7.14
C GLY A 91 -9.39 -5.20 7.66
N ARG A 92 -8.81 -5.37 8.85
CA ARG A 92 -8.76 -6.62 9.61
C ARG A 92 -10.17 -6.86 10.15
N ARG A 93 -10.89 -7.82 9.60
CA ARG A 93 -12.17 -8.24 10.18
C ARG A 93 -11.90 -9.12 11.39
N ASN A 94 -12.03 -8.56 12.58
CA ASN A 94 -12.23 -9.35 13.79
C ASN A 94 -13.64 -9.94 13.77
N CYS A 95 -13.77 -11.14 13.20
CA CYS A 95 -14.99 -11.94 13.35
C CYS A 95 -15.02 -12.55 14.76
N SER A 96 -15.32 -11.73 15.77
CA SER A 96 -15.69 -12.19 17.10
C SER A 96 -16.88 -11.36 17.55
N ASN A 97 -18.04 -11.67 16.97
CA ASN A 97 -19.35 -11.70 17.60
C ASN A 97 -20.40 -11.70 16.50
N GLY A 98 -21.20 -12.76 16.46
CA GLY A 98 -22.26 -12.94 15.51
C GLY A 98 -23.30 -11.85 15.70
N HIS A 99 -23.31 -10.84 14.85
CA HIS A 99 -24.52 -10.15 14.46
C HIS A 99 -24.37 -9.72 13.01
N ARG A 100 -25.20 -10.34 12.19
CA ARG A 100 -25.33 -10.17 10.75
C ARG A 100 -25.67 -8.70 10.47
N LEU A 101 -24.68 -7.90 10.12
CA LEU A 101 -24.90 -6.60 9.47
C LEU A 101 -24.23 -6.62 8.11
N TYR A 102 -25.08 -6.72 7.09
CA TYR A 102 -24.77 -6.50 5.69
C TYR A 102 -24.02 -5.17 5.56
N THR A 103 -22.69 -5.22 5.39
CA THR A 103 -21.93 -4.03 5.03
C THR A 103 -22.00 -3.87 3.51
N HIS A 104 -23.11 -3.29 3.08
CA HIS A 104 -23.33 -2.80 1.71
C HIS A 104 -22.57 -1.48 1.53
N ARG A 105 -21.23 -1.51 1.56
CA ARG A 105 -20.39 -0.33 1.26
C ARG A 105 -18.95 -0.73 0.96
N ASN A 106 -18.73 -1.18 -0.28
CA ASN A 106 -17.45 -1.05 -0.98
C ASN A 106 -17.72 -1.06 -2.50
N TYR A 107 -18.54 -0.13 -2.95
CA TYR A 107 -18.79 0.18 -4.36
C TYR A 107 -18.26 1.58 -4.71
N ILE A 108 -17.01 1.90 -4.31
CA ILE A 108 -16.40 3.20 -4.68
C ILE A 108 -15.09 3.05 -5.47
N LEU A 109 -14.58 1.83 -5.73
CA LEU A 109 -13.33 1.68 -6.51
C LEU A 109 -13.37 0.67 -7.67
N GLN A 110 -14.55 0.23 -8.12
CA GLN A 110 -14.68 -0.56 -9.36
C GLN A 110 -15.28 0.21 -10.55
N SER A 111 -15.67 1.47 -10.38
CA SER A 111 -16.44 2.20 -11.40
C SER A 111 -15.60 2.88 -12.49
N HIS A 112 -14.26 2.90 -12.40
CA HIS A 112 -13.42 3.69 -13.33
C HIS A 112 -12.48 2.89 -14.24
N TYR A 113 -12.54 1.56 -14.27
CA TYR A 113 -11.83 0.76 -15.29
C TYR A 113 -12.74 0.18 -16.38
N ARG A 114 -13.94 0.74 -16.55
CA ARG A 114 -14.87 0.32 -17.60
C ARG A 114 -15.29 1.48 -18.48
N THR A 115 -14.36 1.96 -19.30
CA THR A 115 -14.64 2.66 -20.58
C THR A 115 -13.32 2.85 -21.30
N ASN A 116 -13.08 2.02 -22.31
CA ASN A 116 -12.52 2.38 -23.63
C ASN A 116 -11.86 1.17 -24.27
N ASN A 117 -12.68 0.24 -24.76
CA ASN A 117 -12.33 -0.44 -26.01
C ASN A 117 -13.59 -0.94 -26.71
N VAL A 118 -14.34 -0.02 -27.31
CA VAL A 118 -15.31 -0.34 -28.36
C VAL A 118 -15.14 0.71 -29.46
N ARG A 119 -14.95 0.22 -30.69
CA ARG A 119 -14.79 0.90 -32.00
C ARG A 119 -13.35 1.27 -32.41
N SER A 120 -12.82 0.51 -33.36
CA SER A 120 -12.94 0.74 -34.82
C SER A 120 -12.59 -0.60 -35.50
N SER A 121 -13.52 -1.24 -36.23
CA SER A 121 -13.83 -1.04 -37.66
C SER A 121 -12.60 -1.02 -38.56
#